data_AF-A0A1D1WAM1-F1
#
_entry.id   AF-A0A1D1WAM1-F1
#
_cell.length_a   1.000
_cell.length_b   1.000
_cell.length_c   1.000
_cell.angle_alpha   90.00
_cell.angle_beta   90.00
_cell.angle_gamma   90.00
#
_symmetry.space_group_name_H-M   'P 1'
#
loop_
_entity.id
_entity.type
_entity.pdbx_description
1 polymer ?
#
loop_
_entity_poly.entity_id
_entity_poly.type
_entity_poly.pdbx_seq_one_letter_code
_entity_poly.pdbx_strand_id
1 'polypeptide(L)'
;MSGSAERDYRKTFVPVKPGERTPKMVRNTTDYQVLLRTIWAEARGEPADGQLAVAHVIWTRARSNLEYWGGNTIAGVCLKKYQFECWNEACNIDDINMIGSPEGILAKEAIENWLDNFKNFRDPVKLGMDPKNPLRDSYADHYNNPTLENNPVPKWVGNCYELCKIENHQFYVSKDRWNVTPSEP
;
A
#
# COMPACT_ATOMS: atom_id res chain seq x y z
N MET A 1 4.51 14.87 -33.43
CA MET A 1 3.86 14.05 -32.39
C MET A 1 4.97 13.41 -31.56
N SER A 2 5.34 14.01 -30.43
CA SER A 2 6.39 13.48 -29.56
C SER A 2 5.77 12.39 -28.67
N GLY A 3 5.97 11.13 -29.04
CA GLY A 3 5.69 10.01 -28.14
C GLY A 3 6.68 10.08 -26.98
N SER A 4 6.19 10.39 -25.78
CA SER A 4 6.99 10.21 -24.57
C SER A 4 7.23 8.71 -24.42
N ALA A 5 8.48 8.28 -24.55
CA ALA A 5 8.87 6.95 -24.13
C ALA A 5 8.43 6.77 -22.67
N GLU A 6 7.55 5.79 -22.43
CA GLU A 6 7.13 5.37 -21.10
C GLU A 6 8.41 4.98 -20.34
N ARG A 7 8.84 5.81 -19.38
CA ARG A 7 10.05 5.49 -18.60
C ARG A 7 9.78 4.20 -17.83
N ASP A 8 10.52 3.16 -18.16
CA ASP A 8 10.46 1.88 -17.46
C ASP A 8 11.22 2.00 -16.13
N TYR A 9 10.56 2.60 -15.14
CA TYR A 9 11.13 2.78 -13.80
C TYR A 9 11.49 1.44 -13.12
N ARG A 10 11.02 0.30 -13.66
CA ARG A 10 11.15 -1.05 -13.08
C ARG A 10 12.58 -1.55 -12.87
N LYS A 11 13.60 -0.96 -13.52
CA LYS A 11 14.96 -1.54 -13.57
C LYS A 11 16.02 -0.88 -12.69
N THR A 12 15.76 0.25 -12.05
CA THR A 12 16.85 1.06 -11.44
C THR A 12 16.57 1.54 -10.02
N PHE A 13 15.62 0.93 -9.32
CA PHE A 13 15.44 1.15 -7.89
C PHE A 13 16.41 0.27 -7.10
N VAL A 14 17.44 0.88 -6.49
CA VAL A 14 18.27 0.20 -5.49
C VAL A 14 17.76 0.62 -4.11
N PRO A 15 16.97 -0.22 -3.42
CA PRO A 15 16.46 0.15 -2.13
C PRO A 15 17.54 0.13 -1.05
N VAL A 16 17.57 1.17 -0.21
CA VAL A 16 18.23 1.06 1.09
C VAL A 16 17.42 0.11 1.94
N LYS A 17 18.08 -0.91 2.51
CA LYS A 17 17.44 -1.85 3.43
C LYS A 17 16.81 -1.08 4.58
N PRO A 18 15.47 -1.02 4.69
CA PRO A 18 14.85 -0.51 5.91
C PRO A 18 15.25 -1.47 7.03
N GLY A 19 15.47 -0.93 8.24
CA GLY A 19 15.94 -1.70 9.39
C GLY A 19 15.25 -3.06 9.48
N GLU A 20 16.02 -4.12 9.77
CA GLU A 20 15.66 -5.54 9.55
C GLU A 20 14.45 -6.05 10.36
N ARG A 21 13.65 -5.16 10.96
CA ARG A 21 12.44 -5.51 11.68
C ARG A 21 11.25 -5.51 10.73
N THR A 22 10.84 -6.71 10.35
CA THR A 22 9.55 -6.96 9.70
C THR A 22 8.42 -6.73 10.71
N PRO A 23 7.38 -5.94 10.38
CA PRO A 23 6.16 -5.90 11.18
C PRO A 23 5.66 -7.33 11.41
N LYS A 24 5.42 -7.74 12.66
CA LYS A 24 4.89 -9.08 12.94
C LYS A 24 3.37 -8.99 12.98
N MET A 25 2.69 -9.65 12.05
CA MET A 25 1.24 -9.80 12.12
C MET A 25 0.87 -11.25 12.46
N VAL A 26 0.02 -11.40 13.48
CA VAL A 26 -0.59 -12.68 13.86
C VAL A 26 -2.09 -12.58 13.57
N ARG A 27 -2.70 -13.66 13.10
CA ARG A 27 -4.16 -13.71 12.86
C ARG A 27 -4.95 -13.35 14.12
N ASN A 28 -6.13 -12.78 13.95
CA ASN A 28 -7.05 -12.40 15.03
C ASN A 28 -6.47 -11.43 16.06
N THR A 29 -5.42 -10.70 15.69
CA THR A 29 -4.90 -9.58 16.50
C THR A 29 -5.56 -8.27 16.09
N THR A 30 -5.36 -7.24 16.90
CA THR A 30 -5.75 -5.87 16.56
C THR A 30 -5.17 -5.43 15.22
N ASP A 31 -3.89 -5.69 14.95
CA ASP A 31 -3.23 -5.37 13.67
C ASP A 31 -3.93 -6.03 12.48
N TYR A 32 -4.38 -7.28 12.63
CA TYR A 32 -5.12 -8.00 11.59
C TYR A 32 -6.49 -7.38 11.32
N GLN A 33 -7.26 -7.12 12.37
CA GLN A 33 -8.60 -6.53 12.24
C GLN A 33 -8.55 -5.10 11.67
N VAL A 34 -7.56 -4.33 12.12
CA VAL A 34 -7.34 -2.96 11.63
C VAL A 34 -6.91 -2.98 10.16
N LEU A 35 -6.00 -3.87 9.77
CA LEU A 35 -5.57 -3.99 8.37
C LEU A 35 -6.75 -4.34 7.45
N LEU A 36 -7.53 -5.37 7.79
CA LEU A 36 -8.68 -5.82 7.01
C LEU A 36 -9.67 -4.68 6.78
N ARG A 37 -10.07 -4.00 7.86
CA ARG A 37 -11.01 -2.88 7.81
C ARG A 37 -10.48 -1.70 6.98
N THR A 38 -9.18 -1.42 7.10
CA THR A 38 -8.51 -0.36 6.32
C THR A 38 -8.54 -0.68 4.84
N ILE A 39 -8.07 -1.86 4.42
CA ILE A 39 -8.03 -2.24 3.01
C ILE A 39 -9.44 -2.26 2.42
N TRP A 40 -10.40 -2.79 3.16
CA TRP A 40 -11.78 -2.77 2.71
C TRP A 40 -12.30 -1.35 2.49
N ALA A 41 -12.06 -0.44 3.43
CA ALA A 41 -12.56 0.93 3.29
C ALA A 41 -11.90 1.66 2.10
N GLU A 42 -10.62 1.40 1.85
CA GLU A 42 -9.84 2.07 0.81
C GLU A 42 -10.02 1.45 -0.58
N ALA A 43 -10.26 0.14 -0.66
CA ALA A 43 -10.22 -0.61 -1.92
C ALA A 43 -11.38 -1.62 -2.08
N ARG A 44 -12.50 -1.44 -1.38
CA ARG A 44 -13.72 -2.22 -1.70
C ARG A 44 -14.15 -1.96 -3.13
N GLY A 45 -14.55 -3.03 -3.83
CA GLY A 45 -14.91 -2.97 -5.25
C GLY A 45 -13.70 -3.01 -6.19
N GLU A 46 -12.47 -2.93 -5.68
CA GLU A 46 -11.25 -3.18 -6.44
C GLU A 46 -10.97 -4.69 -6.55
N PRO A 47 -10.32 -5.15 -7.63
CA PRO A 47 -9.84 -6.52 -7.73
C PRO A 47 -8.81 -6.84 -6.64
N ALA A 48 -8.55 -8.12 -6.41
CA ALA A 48 -7.59 -8.59 -5.40
C ALA A 48 -6.23 -7.87 -5.48
N ASP A 49 -5.72 -7.60 -6.68
CA ASP A 49 -4.46 -6.87 -6.86
C ASP A 49 -4.51 -5.43 -6.33
N GLY A 50 -5.63 -4.72 -6.46
CA GLY A 50 -5.79 -3.37 -5.92
C GLY A 50 -5.83 -3.36 -4.40
N GLN A 51 -6.46 -4.37 -3.81
CA GLN A 51 -6.52 -4.54 -2.36
C GLN A 51 -5.16 -4.93 -1.76
N LEU A 52 -4.44 -5.83 -2.44
CA LEU A 52 -3.05 -6.18 -2.10
C LEU A 52 -2.10 -4.98 -2.25
N ALA A 53 -2.34 -4.10 -3.22
CA ALA A 53 -1.55 -2.89 -3.40
C ALA A 53 -1.68 -1.91 -2.22
N VAL A 54 -2.88 -1.73 -1.67
CA VAL A 54 -3.08 -0.95 -0.43
C VAL A 54 -2.39 -1.63 0.75
N ALA A 55 -2.50 -2.97 0.87
CA ALA A 55 -1.79 -3.73 1.91
C ALA A 55 -0.26 -3.52 1.83
N HIS A 56 0.29 -3.51 0.62
CA HIS A 56 1.72 -3.28 0.35
C HIS A 56 2.17 -1.91 0.80
N VAL A 57 1.36 -0.87 0.58
CA VAL A 57 1.63 0.50 1.06
C VAL A 57 1.67 0.55 2.59
N ILE A 58 0.69 -0.06 3.27
CA ILE A 58 0.63 -0.11 4.73
C ILE A 58 1.85 -0.84 5.30
N TRP A 59 2.22 -1.97 4.69
CA TRP A 59 3.41 -2.72 5.09
C TRP A 59 4.70 -1.92 4.89
N THR A 60 4.84 -1.28 3.74
CA THR A 60 6.00 -0.43 3.41
C THR A 60 6.15 0.68 4.45
N ARG A 61 5.05 1.37 4.78
CA ARG A 61 5.01 2.40 5.84
C ARG A 61 5.41 1.84 7.21
N ALA A 62 4.87 0.67 7.62
CA ALA A 62 5.19 0.08 8.92
C ALA A 62 6.66 -0.37 8.98
N ARG A 63 7.15 -0.98 7.91
CA ARG A 63 8.56 -1.38 7.80
C ARG A 63 9.52 -0.19 7.84
N SER A 64 9.09 0.98 7.37
CA SER A 64 9.90 2.20 7.44
C SER A 64 10.14 2.65 8.89
N ASN A 65 9.28 2.26 9.83
CA ASN A 65 9.33 2.66 11.25
C ASN A 65 9.47 4.18 11.43
N LEU A 66 8.76 4.96 10.64
CA LEU A 66 8.74 6.42 10.74
C LEU A 66 7.54 6.87 11.57
N GLU A 67 7.76 7.78 12.52
CA GLU A 67 6.68 8.36 13.33
C GLU A 67 5.63 9.09 12.47
N TYR A 68 6.08 9.68 11.35
CA TYR A 68 5.22 10.28 10.33
C TYR A 68 4.10 9.32 9.90
N TRP A 69 4.45 8.04 9.71
CA TRP A 69 3.52 7.01 9.32
C TRP A 69 2.83 6.30 10.47
N GLY A 70 3.24 6.49 11.72
CA GLY A 70 2.68 5.77 12.87
C GLY A 70 3.55 4.65 13.43
N GLY A 71 4.83 4.59 13.05
CA GLY A 71 5.81 3.67 13.64
C GLY A 71 5.91 2.32 12.93
N ASN A 72 6.16 1.25 13.68
CA ASN A 72 6.51 -0.07 13.16
C ASN A 72 5.41 -1.14 13.24
N THR A 73 4.19 -0.76 13.60
CA THR A 73 3.05 -1.68 13.68
C THR A 73 2.02 -1.34 12.61
N ILE A 74 1.26 -2.35 12.20
CA ILE A 74 0.27 -2.15 11.15
C ILE A 74 -0.89 -1.32 11.70
N ALA A 75 -1.35 -1.60 12.92
CA ALA A 75 -2.34 -0.75 13.57
C ALA A 75 -1.82 0.68 13.79
N GLY A 76 -0.55 0.85 14.14
CA GLY A 76 0.06 2.18 14.27
C GLY A 76 -0.03 2.98 12.98
N VAL A 77 0.22 2.32 11.84
CA VAL A 77 0.09 2.95 10.52
C VAL A 77 -1.34 3.29 10.16
N CYS A 78 -2.25 2.34 10.28
CA CYS A 78 -3.65 2.52 9.91
C CYS A 78 -4.37 3.56 10.79
N LEU A 79 -4.09 3.57 12.10
CA LEU A 79 -4.75 4.44 13.07
C LEU A 79 -4.05 5.80 13.23
N LYS A 80 -2.92 6.03 12.54
CA LYS A 80 -2.27 7.33 12.55
C LYS A 80 -3.21 8.35 11.90
N LYS A 81 -3.43 9.45 12.62
CA LYS A 81 -4.32 10.53 12.20
C LYS A 81 -4.04 10.96 10.75
N TYR A 82 -5.10 11.07 9.95
CA TYR A 82 -5.09 11.46 8.52
C TYR A 82 -4.41 10.48 7.56
N GLN A 83 -4.01 9.28 8.00
CA GLN A 83 -3.45 8.28 7.08
C GLN A 83 -4.52 7.53 6.30
N PHE A 84 -5.66 7.27 6.93
CA PHE A 84 -6.80 6.57 6.35
C PHE A 84 -8.08 7.18 6.91
N GLU A 85 -8.92 7.71 6.03
CA GLU A 85 -10.06 8.53 6.45
C GLU A 85 -11.11 7.72 7.20
N CYS A 86 -11.19 6.41 6.93
CA CYS A 86 -12.13 5.49 7.55
C CYS A 86 -12.00 5.37 9.09
N TRP A 87 -10.89 5.80 9.67
CA TRP A 87 -10.66 5.81 11.13
C TRP A 87 -10.90 7.17 11.78
N ASN A 88 -11.29 8.20 11.01
CA ASN A 88 -11.65 9.49 11.58
C ASN A 88 -13.03 9.40 12.28
N GLU A 89 -13.24 10.22 13.32
CA GLU A 89 -14.40 10.16 14.24
C GLU A 89 -15.79 10.16 13.57
N ALA A 90 -15.89 10.64 12.33
CA ALA A 90 -17.13 10.70 11.57
C ALA A 90 -17.47 9.40 10.80
N CYS A 91 -16.55 8.43 10.74
CA CYS A 91 -16.71 7.20 9.97
C CYS A 91 -17.14 6.05 10.90
N ASN A 92 -18.28 5.41 10.61
CA ASN A 92 -18.67 4.19 11.31
C ASN A 92 -18.05 2.97 10.61
N ILE A 93 -16.88 2.54 11.09
CA ILE A 93 -16.16 1.39 10.53
C ILE A 93 -16.81 0.05 10.89
N ASP A 94 -17.72 0.01 11.88
CA ASP A 94 -18.44 -1.19 12.29
C ASP A 94 -19.72 -1.44 11.45
N ASP A 95 -20.27 -0.43 10.76
CA ASP A 95 -21.38 -0.59 9.80
C ASP A 95 -20.94 -1.21 8.46
N ILE A 96 -19.65 -1.48 8.34
CA ILE A 96 -19.09 -2.11 7.17
C ILE A 96 -19.36 -3.62 7.25
N ASN A 97 -20.36 -4.10 6.48
CA ASN A 97 -20.72 -5.52 6.30
C ASN A 97 -19.61 -6.35 5.61
N MET A 98 -18.41 -6.37 6.19
CA MET A 98 -17.17 -6.87 5.58
C MET A 98 -17.09 -8.40 5.56
N ILE A 99 -17.61 -9.08 6.58
CA ILE A 99 -17.36 -10.53 6.76
C ILE A 99 -18.34 -11.40 5.95
N GLY A 100 -19.41 -10.80 5.42
CA GLY A 100 -20.48 -11.52 4.71
C GLY A 100 -20.70 -11.14 3.24
N SER A 101 -20.05 -10.10 2.73
CA SER A 101 -20.14 -9.73 1.32
C SER A 101 -19.16 -10.56 0.46
N PRO A 102 -19.49 -10.88 -0.80
CA PRO A 102 -18.57 -11.55 -1.71
C PRO A 102 -17.22 -10.83 -1.82
N GLU A 103 -17.23 -9.51 -1.88
CA GLU A 103 -16.01 -8.72 -2.03
C GLU A 103 -15.19 -8.74 -0.74
N GLY A 104 -15.83 -8.79 0.43
CA GLY A 104 -15.15 -8.82 1.72
C GLY A 104 -14.54 -10.18 2.03
N ILE A 105 -15.14 -11.26 1.50
CA ILE A 105 -14.53 -12.59 1.45
C ILE A 105 -13.29 -12.56 0.56
N LEU A 106 -13.35 -11.97 -0.64
CA LEU A 106 -12.19 -11.84 -1.52
C LEU A 106 -11.06 -11.02 -0.88
N ALA A 107 -11.39 -9.93 -0.19
CA ALA A 107 -10.43 -9.13 0.56
C ALA A 107 -9.72 -9.93 1.62
N LYS A 108 -10.51 -10.63 2.45
CA LYS A 108 -10.02 -11.51 3.49
C LYS A 108 -9.13 -12.61 2.91
N GLU A 109 -9.53 -13.27 1.83
CA GLU A 109 -8.74 -14.33 1.18
C GLU A 109 -7.43 -13.81 0.60
N ALA A 110 -7.45 -12.66 -0.09
CA ALA A 110 -6.23 -12.05 -0.62
C ALA A 110 -5.25 -11.69 0.51
N ILE A 111 -5.74 -11.08 1.59
CA ILE A 111 -4.94 -10.71 2.76
C ILE A 111 -4.47 -11.95 3.53
N GLU A 112 -5.29 -12.99 3.67
CA GLU A 112 -4.90 -14.24 4.34
C GLU A 112 -3.84 -14.99 3.53
N ASN A 113 -3.98 -15.05 2.21
CA ASN A 113 -2.96 -15.56 1.30
C ASN A 113 -1.67 -14.73 1.43
N TRP A 114 -1.78 -13.41 1.51
CA TRP A 114 -0.65 -12.52 1.74
C TRP A 114 0.04 -12.79 3.10
N LEU A 115 -0.72 -12.98 4.18
CA LEU A 115 -0.21 -13.24 5.53
C LEU A 115 0.40 -14.62 5.71
N ASP A 116 -0.13 -15.64 5.05
CA ASP A 116 0.48 -16.97 5.08
C ASP A 116 1.82 -16.99 4.34
N ASN A 117 1.94 -16.21 3.27
CA ASN A 117 3.21 -16.01 2.59
C ASN A 117 4.19 -15.13 3.40
N PHE A 118 3.69 -14.28 4.30
CA PHE A 118 4.47 -13.40 5.15
C PHE A 118 5.39 -14.13 6.14
N LYS A 119 4.96 -15.28 6.67
CA LYS A 119 5.73 -16.04 7.67
C LYS A 119 7.07 -16.56 7.15
N ASN A 120 7.25 -16.60 5.83
CA ASN A 120 8.41 -17.21 5.18
C ASN A 120 9.33 -16.21 4.45
N PHE A 121 9.04 -14.90 4.45
CA PHE A 121 9.70 -13.98 3.50
C PHE A 121 10.36 -12.74 4.12
N ARG A 122 11.69 -12.70 3.96
CA ARG A 122 12.56 -11.52 4.10
C ARG A 122 12.53 -10.61 2.85
N ASP A 123 11.67 -10.89 1.86
CA ASP A 123 11.74 -10.32 0.52
C ASP A 123 10.33 -10.05 -0.07
N PRO A 124 9.96 -8.79 -0.37
CA PRO A 124 8.65 -8.42 -0.93
C PRO A 124 8.37 -9.00 -2.33
N VAL A 125 9.32 -9.68 -2.97
CA VAL A 125 9.17 -10.25 -4.33
C VAL A 125 8.12 -11.38 -4.44
N LYS A 126 7.49 -11.86 -3.35
CA LYS A 126 6.51 -12.99 -3.40
C LYS A 126 5.18 -12.72 -2.68
N LEU A 127 4.62 -11.52 -2.84
CA LEU A 127 3.37 -11.08 -2.20
C LEU A 127 2.08 -11.77 -2.71
N GLY A 128 2.18 -12.83 -3.51
CA GLY A 128 1.03 -13.42 -4.21
C GLY A 128 0.42 -12.54 -5.30
N MET A 129 0.87 -11.28 -5.41
CA MET A 129 0.64 -10.41 -6.57
C MET A 129 1.12 -11.12 -7.84
N ASP A 130 0.41 -10.91 -8.95
CA ASP A 130 0.86 -11.37 -10.27
C ASP A 130 2.36 -11.03 -10.43
N PRO A 131 3.23 -11.96 -10.88
CA PRO A 131 4.61 -11.67 -11.19
C PRO A 131 4.84 -10.45 -12.10
N LYS A 132 3.83 -10.05 -12.89
CA LYS A 132 3.78 -8.87 -13.75
C LYS A 132 3.26 -7.61 -13.05
N ASN A 133 2.72 -7.73 -11.84
CA ASN A 133 2.23 -6.59 -11.08
C ASN A 133 3.39 -5.61 -10.85
N PRO A 134 3.28 -4.37 -11.33
CA PRO A 134 4.37 -3.38 -11.27
C PRO A 134 4.75 -2.99 -9.84
N LEU A 135 3.92 -3.29 -8.83
CA LEU A 135 4.22 -2.99 -7.43
C LEU A 135 4.99 -4.08 -6.70
N ARG A 136 5.10 -5.28 -7.29
CA ARG A 136 5.68 -6.47 -6.66
C ARG A 136 7.04 -6.24 -6.02
N ASP A 137 7.89 -5.47 -6.69
CA ASP A 137 9.26 -5.15 -6.22
C ASP A 137 9.42 -3.66 -5.88
N SER A 138 8.29 -2.96 -5.68
CA SER A 138 8.26 -1.52 -5.41
C SER A 138 8.27 -1.21 -3.90
N TYR A 139 8.53 0.06 -3.58
CA TYR A 139 8.36 0.63 -2.23
C TYR A 139 7.24 1.65 -2.23
N ALA A 140 6.12 1.34 -2.91
CA ALA A 140 4.96 2.23 -2.90
C ALA A 140 4.57 2.58 -1.47
N ASP A 141 4.56 3.88 -1.16
CA ASP A 141 4.25 4.40 0.16
C ASP A 141 3.14 5.47 0.13
N HIS A 142 2.71 5.85 -1.08
CA HIS A 142 1.56 6.73 -1.32
C HIS A 142 0.69 6.16 -2.44
N TYR A 143 -0.58 6.50 -2.38
CA TYR A 143 -1.51 6.38 -3.49
C TYR A 143 -2.57 7.49 -3.36
N ASN A 144 -3.29 7.74 -4.46
CA ASN A 144 -4.51 8.53 -4.44
C ASN A 144 -5.52 8.02 -5.46
N ASN A 145 -6.77 8.47 -5.34
CA ASN A 145 -7.74 8.35 -6.43
C ASN A 145 -7.64 9.60 -7.32
N PRO A 146 -6.97 9.55 -8.49
CA PRO A 146 -6.76 10.73 -9.32
C PRO A 146 -8.07 11.30 -9.89
N THR A 147 -9.14 10.51 -9.96
CA THR A 147 -10.45 10.99 -10.43
C THR A 147 -11.11 11.89 -9.38
N LEU A 148 -10.93 11.57 -8.09
CA LEU A 148 -11.55 12.31 -6.99
C LEU A 148 -10.65 13.40 -6.42
N GLU A 149 -9.33 13.21 -6.48
CA GLU A 149 -8.37 13.99 -5.70
C GLU A 149 -7.46 14.89 -6.53
N ASN A 150 -7.40 14.77 -7.86
CA ASN A 150 -6.49 15.59 -8.68
C ASN A 150 -7.03 16.97 -9.06
N ASN A 151 -7.96 17.54 -8.30
CA ASN A 151 -8.46 18.89 -8.53
C ASN A 151 -8.50 19.75 -7.24
N PRO A 152 -7.37 20.38 -6.86
CA PRO A 152 -6.06 20.33 -7.51
C PRO A 152 -5.25 19.08 -7.12
N VAL A 153 -4.28 18.69 -7.97
CA VAL A 153 -3.33 17.60 -7.66
C VAL A 153 -2.70 17.81 -6.27
N PRO A 154 -2.69 16.77 -5.40
CA PRO A 154 -2.12 16.91 -4.08
C PRO A 154 -0.64 17.31 -4.15
N LYS A 155 -0.24 18.30 -3.34
CA LYS A 155 1.13 18.85 -3.36
C LYS A 155 2.21 17.79 -3.14
N TRP A 156 1.92 16.75 -2.37
CA TRP A 156 2.86 15.67 -2.06
C TRP A 156 3.25 14.83 -3.28
N VAL A 157 2.42 14.83 -4.35
CA VAL A 157 2.71 14.12 -5.60
C VAL A 157 4.03 14.59 -6.20
N GLY A 158 4.33 15.89 -6.12
CA GLY A 158 5.59 16.47 -6.61
C GLY A 158 6.85 15.92 -5.92
N ASN A 159 6.71 15.35 -4.72
CA ASN A 159 7.79 14.76 -3.93
C ASN A 159 7.90 13.24 -4.11
N CYS A 160 7.16 12.67 -5.05
CA CYS A 160 7.14 11.23 -5.31
C CYS A 160 7.51 10.91 -6.76
N TYR A 161 7.91 9.66 -7.01
CA TYR A 161 7.91 9.07 -8.35
C TYR A 161 6.59 8.33 -8.56
N GLU A 162 5.96 8.55 -9.72
CA GLU A 162 4.82 7.74 -10.17
C GLU A 162 5.29 6.32 -10.47
N LEU A 163 4.57 5.33 -9.94
CA LEU A 163 4.85 3.91 -10.17
C LEU A 163 3.90 3.34 -11.22
N CYS A 164 2.65 3.14 -10.86
CA CYS A 164 1.64 2.55 -11.71
C CYS A 164 0.24 2.92 -11.24
N LYS A 165 -0.73 2.75 -12.14
CA LYS A 165 -2.14 2.80 -11.81
C LYS A 165 -2.71 1.38 -11.74
N ILE A 166 -3.41 1.06 -10.65
CA ILE A 166 -4.24 -0.14 -10.54
C ILE A 166 -5.66 0.36 -10.33
N GLU A 167 -6.49 0.19 -11.35
CA GLU A 167 -7.88 0.67 -11.37
C GLU A 167 -7.99 2.14 -10.93
N ASN A 168 -8.69 2.43 -9.83
CA ASN A 168 -8.90 3.80 -9.36
C ASN A 168 -7.71 4.38 -8.59
N HIS A 169 -6.66 3.60 -8.31
CA HIS A 169 -5.52 4.07 -7.51
C HIS A 169 -4.28 4.30 -8.35
N GLN A 170 -3.74 5.53 -8.30
CA GLN A 170 -2.39 5.81 -8.77
C GLN A 170 -1.42 5.66 -7.59
N PHE A 171 -0.38 4.83 -7.75
CA PHE A 171 0.61 4.57 -6.72
C PHE A 171 1.90 5.34 -6.97
N TYR A 172 2.58 5.66 -5.86
CA TYR A 172 3.81 6.44 -5.86
C TYR A 172 4.79 5.95 -4.79
N VAL A 173 6.06 6.30 -4.98
CA VAL A 173 7.13 6.16 -3.97
C VAL A 173 7.77 7.51 -3.67
N SER A 174 7.95 7.83 -2.39
CA SER A 174 8.67 9.05 -1.97
C SER A 174 10.10 9.11 -2.50
N LYS A 175 10.53 10.29 -2.94
CA LYS A 175 11.91 10.52 -3.42
C LYS A 175 12.95 10.44 -2.30
N ASP A 176 12.60 10.94 -1.12
CA ASP A 176 13.51 11.21 0.00
C ASP A 176 13.52 10.12 1.09
N ARG A 177 12.46 9.32 1.20
CA ARG A 177 12.32 8.33 2.29
C ARG A 177 13.05 7.02 2.06
N TRP A 178 13.38 6.70 0.81
CA TRP A 178 13.90 5.39 0.42
C TRP A 178 15.28 5.43 -0.23
N ASN A 179 15.95 6.61 -0.22
CA ASN A 179 17.22 6.85 -0.93
C ASN A 179 17.16 6.37 -2.40
N VAL A 180 16.02 6.64 -3.03
CA VAL A 180 15.74 6.26 -4.42
C VAL A 180 16.45 7.24 -5.33
N THR A 181 17.41 6.76 -6.11
CA THR A 181 18.03 7.52 -7.19
C THR A 181 17.52 6.97 -8.53
N PRO A 182 16.89 7.80 -9.38
CA PRO A 182 16.65 7.42 -10.78
C PRO A 182 17.99 7.20 -11.45
N SER A 183 18.12 6.17 -12.29
CA SER A 183 19.22 6.19 -13.26
C SER A 183 19.01 7.37 -14.20
N GLU A 184 20.11 8.00 -14.61
CA GLU A 184 20.07 8.93 -15.74
C GLU A 184 19.51 8.24 -17.00
N PRO A 185 18.82 9.00 -17.87
CA PRO A 185 18.16 8.47 -19.06
C PRO A 185 19.09 7.74 -20.03
#